data_AF-A0A250EA05-F1
#
_entry.id   AF-A0A250EA05-F1
#
_cell.length_a   1.000
_cell.length_b   1.000
_cell.length_c   1.000
_cell.angle_alpha   90.00
_cell.angle_beta   90.00
_cell.angle_gamma   90.00
#
_symmetry.space_group_name_H-M   'P 1'
#
loop_
_entity.id
_entity.type
_entity.pdbx_description
1 polymer ?
#
loop_
_entity_poly.entity_id
_entity_poly.type
_entity_poly.pdbx_seq_one_letter_code
_entity_poly.pdbx_strand_id
1 'polypeptide(L)'
;MPLFYLQPISNSITSQEYKQQQIGFQIKKHILEDGLPDLEGVKIAFICIENSAQKMTNFRKKLYSLYVGNWNFTIADLGNLIESPSVKDTYFAIREMVSYLAKKGITLIVVGGEQHLTYALYRSFDELEQMVNLVSVDAKFDFNDEEELFSENSYFSKILTESPNNLFDFTNLGYQSYYVAQEELDLLDKMCFDAYRLGNVVNDLPSIEPAVRDADLVSVDMTSVQARDVNSETGYVNGFSNREICTISRYAGISNNVQVYGIFNIPQTELASELVAEMIWYFYEGYNFRIKELPIVNDDNYTKYIVPIDDVQIEFFKSNSTGRWWMKPGSDKFSGHQNHLPLGLMPCNQKEYIEATQGIIPERWWKSYRKSMQ
;
A
#
# COMPACT_ATOMS: atom_id res chain seq x y z
N MET A 1 16.14 21.17 4.40
CA MET A 1 16.17 19.70 4.22
C MET A 1 14.79 19.18 4.55
N PRO A 2 14.05 18.53 3.63
CA PRO A 2 12.61 18.23 3.75
C PRO A 2 12.14 17.56 5.05
N LEU A 3 13.05 17.00 5.87
CA LEU A 3 12.75 16.34 7.14
C LEU A 3 12.69 17.28 8.36
N PHE A 4 12.91 18.60 8.21
CA PHE A 4 12.92 19.53 9.35
C PHE A 4 11.56 19.69 10.04
N TYR A 5 10.47 19.25 9.40
CA TYR A 5 9.13 19.23 9.99
C TYR A 5 8.97 18.19 11.09
N LEU A 6 9.85 17.19 11.14
CA LEU A 6 9.75 16.07 12.06
C LEU A 6 10.27 16.46 13.45
N GLN A 7 9.49 16.13 14.46
CA GLN A 7 9.88 16.21 15.86
C GLN A 7 10.50 14.89 16.30
N PRO A 8 11.52 14.91 17.18
CA PRO A 8 12.12 13.69 17.71
C PRO A 8 11.11 12.86 18.51
N ILE A 9 11.40 11.56 18.65
CA ILE A 9 10.59 10.66 19.47
C ILE A 9 10.73 11.01 20.97
N SER A 10 9.72 10.67 21.76
CA SER A 10 9.71 11.02 23.18
C SER A 10 10.77 10.25 23.99
N ASN A 11 11.33 10.91 25.01
CA ASN A 11 12.31 10.30 25.91
C ASN A 11 11.78 9.08 26.67
N SER A 12 10.45 8.95 26.80
CA SER A 12 9.81 7.78 27.41
C SER A 12 10.02 6.47 26.63
N ILE A 13 10.37 6.58 25.34
CA ILE A 13 10.65 5.45 24.46
C ILE A 13 12.16 5.18 24.44
N THR A 14 12.98 6.23 24.36
CA THR A 14 14.45 6.11 24.29
C THR A 14 15.08 5.62 25.59
N SER A 15 14.46 5.91 26.72
CA SER A 15 14.90 5.44 28.04
C SER A 15 14.63 3.97 28.32
N GLN A 16 13.88 3.27 27.46
CA GLN A 16 13.64 1.83 27.61
C GLN A 16 14.86 1.04 27.15
N GLU A 17 15.28 0.06 27.96
CA GLU A 17 16.30 -0.89 27.55
C GLU A 17 15.70 -1.98 26.67
N TYR A 18 16.11 -2.00 25.41
CA TYR A 18 15.77 -3.07 24.47
C TYR A 18 16.92 -4.08 24.37
N LYS A 19 16.58 -5.36 24.26
CA LYS A 19 17.54 -6.42 24.01
C LYS A 19 18.14 -6.25 22.60
N GLN A 20 19.36 -6.76 22.40
CA GLN A 20 20.04 -6.67 21.10
C GLN A 20 19.24 -7.24 19.93
N GLN A 21 18.38 -8.24 20.19
CA GLN A 21 17.54 -8.90 19.20
C GLN A 21 16.19 -8.19 18.99
N GLN A 22 15.92 -7.06 19.65
CA GLN A 22 14.67 -6.31 19.50
C GLN A 22 14.85 -5.14 18.52
N ILE A 23 13.77 -4.79 17.81
CA ILE A 23 13.75 -3.69 16.84
C ILE A 23 14.24 -2.39 17.48
N GLY A 24 13.78 -2.11 18.71
CA GLY A 24 14.14 -0.91 19.45
C GLY A 24 15.64 -0.78 19.71
N PHE A 25 16.42 -1.86 19.70
CA PHE A 25 17.88 -1.77 19.84
C PHE A 25 18.57 -1.48 18.51
N GLN A 26 18.07 -2.02 17.40
CA GLN A 26 18.75 -1.98 16.10
C GLN A 26 18.33 -0.82 15.19
N ILE A 27 17.13 -0.27 15.40
CA ILE A 27 16.58 0.80 14.56
C ILE A 27 17.33 2.12 14.78
N LYS A 28 17.63 2.84 13.68
CA LYS A 28 18.12 4.23 13.75
C LYS A 28 16.97 5.15 14.19
N LYS A 29 17.20 6.10 15.09
CA LYS A 29 16.12 6.90 15.70
C LYS A 29 16.41 8.39 15.59
N HIS A 30 15.37 9.17 15.30
CA HIS A 30 15.39 10.61 15.51
C HIS A 30 15.12 10.93 16.98
N ILE A 31 16.17 11.25 17.72
CA ILE A 31 16.11 11.58 19.16
C ILE A 31 16.55 13.03 19.40
N LEU A 32 16.22 13.59 20.56
CA LEU A 32 16.47 15.01 20.85
C LEU A 32 17.97 15.32 20.91
N GLU A 33 18.77 14.39 21.44
CA GLU A 33 20.20 14.56 21.66
C GLU A 33 21.01 14.52 20.35
N ASP A 34 20.70 13.57 19.47
CA ASP A 34 21.45 13.30 18.24
C ASP A 34 20.80 13.88 16.97
N GLY A 35 19.54 14.31 17.05
CA GLY A 35 18.76 14.79 15.92
C GLY A 35 18.37 13.67 14.95
N LEU A 36 18.15 14.03 13.68
CA LEU A 36 17.78 13.08 12.62
C LEU A 36 18.92 12.07 12.38
N PRO A 37 18.63 10.77 12.26
CA PRO A 37 19.65 9.78 11.99
C PRO A 37 20.19 9.91 10.56
N ASP A 38 21.44 9.47 10.36
CA ASP A 38 21.99 9.32 9.03
C ASP A 38 21.21 8.26 8.23
N LEU A 39 20.81 8.63 7.01
CA LEU A 39 20.01 7.81 6.12
C LEU A 39 20.84 6.96 5.16
N GLU A 40 22.18 7.03 5.21
CA GLU A 40 23.02 6.12 4.43
C GLU A 40 22.73 4.66 4.79
N GLY A 41 22.50 3.84 3.76
CA GLY A 41 22.17 2.41 3.87
C GLY A 41 20.75 2.09 4.35
N VAL A 42 19.96 3.09 4.77
CA VAL A 42 18.56 2.89 5.18
C VAL A 42 17.73 2.45 3.98
N LYS A 43 16.88 1.43 4.17
CA LYS A 43 15.99 0.90 3.13
C LYS A 43 14.53 1.17 3.41
N ILE A 44 14.17 1.22 4.69
CA ILE A 44 12.82 1.56 5.13
C ILE A 44 12.92 2.61 6.22
N ALA A 45 12.09 3.64 6.13
CA ALA A 45 11.90 4.61 7.17
C ALA A 45 10.43 4.67 7.56
N PHE A 46 10.12 5.02 8.80
CA PHE A 46 8.76 5.36 9.17
C PHE A 46 8.66 6.72 9.86
N ILE A 47 7.53 7.38 9.66
CA ILE A 47 7.09 8.57 10.40
C ILE A 47 5.76 8.26 11.07
N CYS A 48 5.54 8.90 12.22
CA CYS A 48 4.21 8.94 12.82
C CYS A 48 3.55 10.30 12.58
N ILE A 49 2.26 10.30 12.29
CA ILE A 49 1.46 11.52 12.25
C ILE A 49 0.68 11.59 13.56
N GLU A 50 0.84 12.70 14.28
CA GLU A 50 0.20 12.94 15.57
C GLU A 50 -0.61 14.24 15.53
N ASN A 51 -1.66 14.29 16.34
CA ASN A 51 -2.38 15.51 16.64
C ASN A 51 -2.62 15.62 18.15
N SER A 52 -3.53 16.49 18.57
CA SER A 52 -3.85 16.67 19.99
C SER A 52 -4.53 15.46 20.63
N ALA A 53 -5.27 14.68 19.84
CA ALA A 53 -6.04 13.53 20.32
C ALA A 53 -5.30 12.19 20.12
N GLN A 54 -4.42 12.12 19.12
CA GLN A 54 -3.73 10.90 18.72
C GLN A 54 -2.23 11.00 18.99
N LYS A 55 -1.71 10.03 19.77
CA LYS A 55 -0.28 9.88 20.07
C LYS A 55 0.20 8.50 19.69
N MET A 56 1.36 8.43 19.03
CA MET A 56 1.90 7.18 18.49
C MET A 56 2.97 6.56 19.38
N THR A 57 3.01 6.98 20.66
CA THR A 57 3.96 6.47 21.65
C THR A 57 3.71 5.00 22.00
N ASN A 58 2.45 4.59 22.14
CA ASN A 58 2.14 3.20 22.52
C ASN A 58 2.47 2.23 21.39
N PHE A 59 2.06 2.55 20.16
CA PHE A 59 2.50 1.85 18.94
C PHE A 59 4.02 1.65 18.91
N ARG A 60 4.81 2.73 19.07
CA ARG A 60 6.28 2.62 19.07
C ARG A 60 6.81 1.69 20.15
N LYS A 61 6.27 1.75 21.37
CA LYS A 61 6.66 0.83 22.45
C LYS A 61 6.40 -0.62 22.07
N LYS A 62 5.25 -0.92 21.45
CA LYS A 62 4.94 -2.28 20.97
C LYS A 62 5.91 -2.70 19.88
N LEU A 63 6.08 -1.87 18.83
CA LEU A 63 6.98 -2.17 17.71
C LEU A 63 8.42 -2.39 18.17
N TYR A 64 8.95 -1.49 19.00
CA TYR A 64 10.34 -1.57 19.47
C TYR A 64 10.58 -2.79 20.36
N SER A 65 9.54 -3.31 21.02
CA SER A 65 9.62 -4.52 21.85
C SER A 65 9.64 -5.82 21.03
N LEU A 66 9.24 -5.79 19.75
CA LEU A 66 9.26 -6.99 18.90
C LEU A 66 10.69 -7.41 18.58
N TYR A 67 10.91 -8.72 18.47
CA TYR A 67 12.20 -9.26 18.02
C TYR A 67 12.36 -9.05 16.51
N VAL A 68 13.56 -8.71 16.07
CA VAL A 68 13.87 -8.62 14.64
C VAL A 68 13.82 -10.00 13.99
N GLY A 69 13.36 -10.05 12.74
CA GLY A 69 13.52 -11.23 11.89
C GLY A 69 14.94 -11.34 11.34
N ASN A 70 15.18 -12.31 10.45
CA ASN A 70 16.44 -12.47 9.72
C ASN A 70 16.55 -11.45 8.56
N TRP A 71 16.43 -10.17 8.88
CA TRP A 71 16.42 -9.08 7.92
C TRP A 71 17.83 -8.62 7.58
N ASN A 72 18.08 -8.27 6.32
CA ASN A 72 19.39 -7.84 5.83
C ASN A 72 19.45 -6.33 5.46
N PHE A 73 18.58 -5.52 6.05
CA PHE A 73 18.47 -4.10 5.74
C PHE A 73 18.32 -3.22 6.99
N THR A 74 18.61 -1.93 6.85
CA THR A 74 18.54 -0.95 7.94
C THR A 74 17.21 -0.20 7.93
N ILE A 75 16.65 0.01 9.11
CA ILE A 75 15.37 0.72 9.34
C ILE A 75 15.64 2.01 10.12
N ALA A 76 14.88 3.07 9.85
CA ALA A 76 14.90 4.31 10.61
C ALA A 76 13.50 4.74 11.09
N ASP A 77 13.39 5.20 12.34
CA ASP A 77 12.27 5.99 12.85
C ASP A 77 12.66 7.47 12.76
N LEU A 78 11.99 8.21 11.88
CA LEU A 78 12.30 9.62 11.63
C LEU A 78 11.54 10.56 12.57
N GLY A 79 10.71 10.04 13.47
CA GLY A 79 9.98 10.82 14.45
C GLY A 79 8.55 11.14 14.05
N ASN A 80 8.06 12.30 14.50
CA ASN A 80 6.66 12.69 14.44
C ASN A 80 6.45 13.89 13.53
N LEU A 81 5.51 13.81 12.61
CA LEU A 81 4.90 14.99 12.02
C LEU A 81 3.68 15.38 12.86
N ILE A 82 3.65 16.61 13.37
CA ILE A 82 2.47 17.13 14.07
C ILE A 82 1.54 17.76 13.05
N GLU A 83 0.28 17.34 13.03
CA GLU A 83 -0.72 17.95 12.15
C GLU A 83 -0.87 19.44 12.45
N SER A 84 -0.70 20.25 11.41
CA SER A 84 -0.98 21.68 11.47
C SER A 84 -2.49 21.92 11.46
N PRO A 85 -3.00 22.99 12.09
CA PRO A 85 -4.37 23.45 11.89
C PRO A 85 -4.70 23.72 10.40
N SER A 86 -3.68 24.03 9.59
CA SER A 86 -3.79 24.10 8.14
C SER A 86 -3.49 22.74 7.53
N VAL A 87 -4.53 22.06 7.03
CA VAL A 87 -4.39 20.78 6.29
C VAL A 87 -3.41 20.92 5.12
N LYS A 88 -3.37 22.08 4.47
CA LYS A 88 -2.45 22.36 3.36
C LYS A 88 -0.98 22.31 3.79
N ASP A 89 -0.66 22.78 5.00
CA ASP A 89 0.71 22.77 5.51
C ASP A 89 1.16 21.34 5.81
N THR A 90 0.28 20.54 6.42
CA THR A 90 0.50 19.12 6.65
C THR A 90 0.71 18.38 5.33
N TYR A 91 -0.13 18.65 4.32
CA TYR A 91 0.00 18.06 2.99
C TYR A 91 1.33 18.44 2.33
N PHE A 92 1.73 19.71 2.41
CA PHE A 92 2.99 20.17 1.85
C PHE A 92 4.19 19.47 2.50
N ALA A 93 4.21 19.37 3.84
CA ALA A 93 5.26 18.67 4.56
C ALA A 93 5.35 17.19 4.16
N ILE A 94 4.21 16.50 4.05
CA ILE A 94 4.16 15.09 3.61
C ILE A 94 4.75 14.95 2.20
N ARG A 95 4.32 15.78 1.26
CA ARG A 95 4.77 15.72 -0.14
C ARG A 95 6.29 15.83 -0.28
N GLU A 96 6.86 16.86 0.35
CA GLU A 96 8.30 17.12 0.36
C GLU A 96 9.10 15.96 0.98
N MET A 97 8.62 15.42 2.11
CA MET A 97 9.29 14.31 2.79
C MET A 97 9.25 13.02 1.98
N VAL A 98 8.09 12.67 1.42
CA VAL A 98 7.91 11.45 0.63
C VAL A 98 8.76 11.51 -0.64
N SER A 99 8.69 12.62 -1.39
CA SER A 99 9.49 12.85 -2.60
C SER A 99 10.99 12.72 -2.32
N TYR A 100 11.46 13.32 -1.22
CA TYR A 100 12.86 13.24 -0.80
C TYR A 100 13.32 11.80 -0.47
N LEU A 101 12.51 11.04 0.27
CA LEU A 101 12.84 9.67 0.66
C LEU A 101 12.75 8.70 -0.53
N ALA A 102 11.74 8.86 -1.39
CA ALA A 102 11.58 8.10 -2.61
C ALA A 102 12.78 8.29 -3.57
N LYS A 103 13.24 9.53 -3.76
CA LYS A 103 14.46 9.84 -4.55
C LYS A 103 15.74 9.17 -4.00
N LYS A 104 15.75 8.82 -2.71
CA LYS A 104 16.84 8.05 -2.06
C LYS A 104 16.66 6.54 -2.13
N GLY A 105 15.56 6.06 -2.70
CA GLY A 105 15.19 4.64 -2.71
C GLY A 105 14.85 4.11 -1.33
N ILE A 106 14.35 4.96 -0.43
CA ILE A 106 13.88 4.60 0.91
C ILE A 106 12.36 4.44 0.84
N THR A 107 11.86 3.25 1.15
CA THR A 107 10.42 3.01 1.29
C THR A 107 9.94 3.68 2.59
N LEU A 108 8.89 4.50 2.49
CA LEU A 108 8.32 5.20 3.64
C LEU A 108 7.09 4.46 4.18
N ILE A 109 7.05 4.27 5.50
CA ILE A 109 5.84 3.88 6.22
C ILE A 109 5.29 5.10 6.97
N VAL A 110 4.00 5.39 6.80
CA VAL A 110 3.31 6.48 7.50
C VAL A 110 2.29 5.87 8.45
N VAL A 111 2.35 6.25 9.73
CA VAL A 111 1.52 5.64 10.77
C VAL A 111 0.77 6.71 11.56
N GLY A 112 -0.55 6.64 11.56
CA GLY A 112 -1.43 7.57 12.27
C GLY A 112 -1.95 8.70 11.39
N GLY A 113 -2.73 9.60 12.00
CA GLY A 113 -3.56 10.55 11.27
C GLY A 113 -4.75 9.88 10.58
N GLU A 114 -5.46 10.67 9.80
CA GLU A 114 -6.65 10.23 9.07
C GLU A 114 -6.34 9.83 7.63
N GLN A 115 -7.16 8.95 7.05
CA GLN A 115 -6.88 8.38 5.73
C GLN A 115 -6.92 9.41 4.59
N HIS A 116 -7.55 10.57 4.79
CA HIS A 116 -7.53 11.65 3.81
C HIS A 116 -6.10 12.11 3.46
N LEU A 117 -5.12 11.86 4.34
CA LEU A 117 -3.69 12.11 4.12
C LEU A 117 -3.10 11.28 2.96
N THR A 118 -3.78 10.21 2.54
CA THR A 118 -3.47 9.45 1.32
C THR A 118 -3.38 10.36 0.10
N TYR A 119 -4.21 11.40 0.02
CA TYR A 119 -4.11 12.38 -1.06
C TYR A 119 -2.74 13.06 -1.07
N ALA A 120 -2.19 13.48 0.08
CA ALA A 120 -0.86 14.08 0.14
C ALA A 120 0.25 13.09 -0.23
N LEU A 121 0.10 11.82 0.16
CA LEU A 121 1.01 10.74 -0.27
C LEU A 121 0.95 10.50 -1.78
N TYR A 122 -0.22 10.55 -2.40
CA TYR A 122 -0.36 10.45 -3.84
C TYR A 122 0.31 11.65 -4.55
N ARG A 123 0.07 12.86 -4.06
CA ARG A 123 0.62 14.10 -4.65
C ARG A 123 2.12 14.28 -4.47
N SER A 124 2.81 13.42 -3.71
CA SER A 124 4.27 13.43 -3.68
C SER A 124 4.90 12.86 -4.96
N PHE A 125 4.16 12.02 -5.69
CA PHE A 125 4.62 11.42 -6.94
C PHE A 125 4.63 12.42 -8.10
N ASP A 126 3.94 13.56 -7.97
CA ASP A 126 4.03 14.68 -8.92
C ASP A 126 5.48 15.09 -9.20
N GLU A 127 6.30 15.17 -8.15
CA GLU A 127 7.71 15.56 -8.25
C GLU A 127 8.63 14.43 -8.71
N LEU A 128 8.10 13.21 -8.77
CA LEU A 128 8.79 12.04 -9.29
C LEU A 128 8.47 11.82 -10.77
N GLU A 129 7.53 12.58 -11.34
CA GLU A 129 7.01 12.41 -12.70
C GLU A 129 6.59 10.96 -12.98
N GLN A 130 6.05 10.31 -11.95
CA GLN A 130 5.70 8.89 -11.96
C GLN A 130 4.18 8.75 -11.88
N MET A 131 3.63 7.85 -12.69
CA MET A 131 2.26 7.41 -12.48
C MET A 131 2.19 6.56 -11.19
N VAL A 132 0.99 6.42 -10.64
CA VAL A 132 0.75 5.77 -9.35
C VAL A 132 -0.30 4.69 -9.49
N ASN A 133 0.05 3.49 -9.05
CA ASN A 133 -0.89 2.43 -8.72
C ASN A 133 -1.23 2.52 -7.23
N LEU A 134 -2.47 2.90 -6.92
CA LEU A 134 -2.97 3.04 -5.55
C LEU A 134 -3.78 1.81 -5.14
N VAL A 135 -3.39 1.17 -4.05
CA VAL A 135 -4.22 0.18 -3.36
C VAL A 135 -4.74 0.78 -2.06
N SER A 136 -6.06 0.80 -1.88
CA SER A 136 -6.71 1.16 -0.62
C SER A 136 -7.25 -0.11 0.05
N VAL A 137 -7.01 -0.29 1.34
CA VAL A 137 -7.58 -1.38 2.16
C VAL A 137 -8.61 -0.75 3.07
N ASP A 138 -9.87 -0.89 2.69
CA ASP A 138 -10.96 -0.07 3.21
C ASP A 138 -12.31 -0.79 3.10
N ALA A 139 -13.17 -0.56 4.10
CA ALA A 139 -14.55 -1.02 4.10
C ALA A 139 -15.47 -0.18 3.18
N LYS A 140 -15.05 1.05 2.85
CA LYS A 140 -15.74 2.04 2.00
C LYS A 140 -14.81 2.52 0.87
N PHE A 141 -15.31 3.37 0.00
CA PHE A 141 -14.50 4.02 -1.05
C PHE A 141 -14.24 5.51 -0.78
N ASP A 142 -14.96 6.10 0.17
CA ASP A 142 -14.86 7.51 0.57
C ASP A 142 -15.04 8.51 -0.59
N PHE A 143 -16.01 8.26 -1.48
CA PHE A 143 -16.46 9.26 -2.44
C PHE A 143 -17.36 10.33 -1.84
N ASN A 144 -17.94 10.08 -0.67
CA ASN A 144 -19.02 10.89 -0.08
C ASN A 144 -18.55 11.87 1.00
N ASP A 145 -19.44 12.77 1.35
CA ASP A 145 -19.45 13.55 2.60
C ASP A 145 -20.89 13.51 3.16
N GLU A 146 -21.15 13.99 4.37
CA GLU A 146 -22.42 13.75 5.11
C GLU A 146 -23.71 14.09 4.34
N GLU A 147 -23.64 14.96 3.33
CA GLU A 147 -24.79 15.44 2.54
C GLU A 147 -24.82 14.94 1.07
N GLU A 148 -23.70 14.47 0.52
CA GLU A 148 -23.56 14.17 -0.92
C GLU A 148 -22.92 12.81 -1.18
N LEU A 149 -23.53 12.03 -2.10
CA LEU A 149 -22.98 10.76 -2.56
C LEU A 149 -21.60 10.91 -3.22
N PHE A 150 -21.32 12.07 -3.81
CA PHE A 150 -20.02 12.44 -4.37
C PHE A 150 -19.65 13.83 -3.87
N SER A 151 -18.71 13.91 -2.93
CA SER A 151 -18.15 15.17 -2.46
C SER A 151 -16.88 15.47 -3.22
N GLU A 152 -16.83 16.62 -3.92
CA GLU A 152 -15.59 17.12 -4.53
C GLU A 152 -14.48 17.35 -3.48
N ASN A 153 -14.87 17.47 -2.21
CA ASN A 153 -13.92 17.66 -1.11
C ASN A 153 -13.36 16.35 -0.55
N SER A 154 -13.94 15.19 -0.88
CA SER A 154 -13.40 13.90 -0.45
C SER A 154 -11.99 13.70 -1.01
N TYR A 155 -11.14 13.00 -0.26
CA TYR A 155 -9.75 12.85 -0.67
C TYR A 155 -9.64 12.07 -1.99
N PHE A 156 -10.49 11.07 -2.19
CA PHE A 156 -10.46 10.26 -3.39
C PHE A 156 -10.98 11.05 -4.60
N SER A 157 -12.05 11.83 -4.46
CA SER A 157 -12.52 12.75 -5.50
C SER A 157 -11.43 13.73 -5.95
N LYS A 158 -10.61 14.24 -5.02
CA LYS A 158 -9.46 15.09 -5.34
C LYS A 158 -8.36 14.35 -6.09
N ILE A 159 -8.10 13.08 -5.77
CA ILE A 159 -7.14 12.25 -6.53
C ILE A 159 -7.58 12.14 -8.01
N LEU A 160 -8.89 12.03 -8.26
CA LEU A 160 -9.43 11.87 -9.61
C LEU A 160 -9.54 13.18 -10.40
N THR A 161 -9.81 14.30 -9.73
CA THR A 161 -10.17 15.56 -10.41
C THR A 161 -9.03 16.59 -10.46
N GLU A 162 -8.11 16.60 -9.49
CA GLU A 162 -7.07 17.63 -9.41
C GLU A 162 -5.81 17.27 -10.20
N SER A 163 -5.42 18.16 -11.12
CA SER A 163 -4.21 17.98 -11.94
C SER A 163 -2.89 18.13 -11.15
N PRO A 164 -1.79 17.44 -11.55
CA PRO A 164 -1.72 16.49 -12.65
C PRO A 164 -2.34 15.12 -12.28
N ASN A 165 -2.91 14.46 -13.29
CA ASN A 165 -3.56 13.17 -13.13
C ASN A 165 -2.52 12.05 -13.26
N ASN A 166 -1.92 11.68 -12.14
CA ASN A 166 -0.89 10.65 -12.05
C ASN A 166 -1.46 9.27 -11.70
N LEU A 167 -2.75 9.15 -11.36
CA LEU A 167 -3.37 7.87 -11.02
C LEU A 167 -3.50 7.00 -12.29
N PHE A 168 -2.79 5.88 -12.33
CA PHE A 168 -2.87 4.90 -13.42
C PHE A 168 -3.82 3.76 -13.09
N ASP A 169 -3.75 3.26 -11.85
CA ASP A 169 -4.65 2.24 -11.36
C ASP A 169 -5.06 2.49 -9.92
N PHE A 170 -6.29 2.05 -9.62
CA PHE A 170 -6.83 2.04 -8.28
C PHE A 170 -7.45 0.67 -8.00
N THR A 171 -7.14 0.14 -6.83
CA THR A 171 -7.75 -1.07 -6.31
C THR A 171 -8.21 -0.85 -4.88
N ASN A 172 -9.51 -1.05 -4.62
CA ASN A 172 -10.01 -1.13 -3.24
C ASN A 172 -10.10 -2.58 -2.77
N LEU A 173 -9.58 -2.87 -1.58
CA LEU A 173 -9.59 -4.19 -0.95
C LEU A 173 -10.46 -4.16 0.31
N GLY A 174 -11.47 -5.03 0.37
CA GLY A 174 -12.23 -5.25 1.60
C GLY A 174 -13.53 -4.46 1.73
N TYR A 175 -14.04 -3.88 0.64
CA TYR A 175 -15.28 -3.12 0.73
C TYR A 175 -16.46 -4.00 1.15
N GLN A 176 -17.42 -3.40 1.83
CA GLN A 176 -18.62 -4.07 2.31
C GLN A 176 -19.82 -3.46 1.58
N SER A 177 -20.54 -4.25 0.78
CA SER A 177 -21.60 -3.75 -0.12
C SER A 177 -22.73 -2.98 0.55
N TYR A 178 -22.92 -3.12 1.87
CA TYR A 178 -23.92 -2.37 2.61
C TYR A 178 -23.42 -0.98 3.09
N TYR A 179 -22.14 -0.66 2.90
CA TYR A 179 -21.57 0.66 3.17
C TYR A 179 -21.22 1.43 1.90
N VAL A 180 -21.49 0.86 0.73
CA VAL A 180 -21.09 1.38 -0.58
C VAL A 180 -22.33 1.45 -1.47
N ALA A 181 -22.57 2.62 -2.06
CA ALA A 181 -23.64 2.82 -3.02
C ALA A 181 -23.32 2.13 -4.35
N GLN A 182 -24.35 1.65 -5.06
CA GLN A 182 -24.14 0.97 -6.34
C GLN A 182 -23.54 1.92 -7.39
N GLU A 183 -23.88 3.19 -7.31
CA GLU A 183 -23.35 4.25 -8.17
C GLU A 183 -21.84 4.43 -8.02
N GLU A 184 -21.29 4.24 -6.81
CA GLU A 184 -19.84 4.29 -6.58
C GLU A 184 -19.13 3.07 -7.20
N LEU A 185 -19.74 1.88 -7.10
CA LEU A 185 -19.23 0.66 -7.77
C LEU A 185 -19.24 0.81 -9.29
N ASP A 186 -20.34 1.32 -9.83
CA ASP A 186 -20.50 1.54 -11.27
C ASP A 186 -19.50 2.59 -11.78
N LEU A 187 -19.17 3.59 -10.97
CA LEU A 187 -18.12 4.57 -11.29
C LEU A 187 -16.75 3.90 -11.38
N LEU A 188 -16.36 3.10 -10.38
CA LEU A 188 -15.09 2.37 -10.40
C LEU A 188 -14.97 1.46 -11.64
N ASP A 189 -16.03 0.74 -12.00
CA ASP A 189 -16.01 -0.12 -13.20
C ASP A 189 -15.91 0.70 -14.51
N LYS A 190 -16.59 1.85 -14.60
CA LYS A 190 -16.45 2.77 -15.75
C LYS A 190 -15.01 3.27 -15.90
N MET A 191 -14.34 3.55 -14.77
CA MET A 191 -12.94 3.95 -14.71
C MET A 191 -11.95 2.79 -14.86
N CYS A 192 -12.44 1.56 -15.06
CA CYS A 192 -11.65 0.34 -15.16
C CYS A 192 -10.78 0.08 -13.92
N PHE A 193 -11.26 0.46 -12.74
CA PHE A 193 -10.64 0.16 -11.45
C PHE A 193 -11.17 -1.14 -10.85
N ASP A 194 -10.42 -1.68 -9.89
CA ASP A 194 -10.78 -2.91 -9.20
C ASP A 194 -11.37 -2.61 -7.81
N ALA A 195 -12.39 -3.37 -7.43
CA ALA A 195 -12.94 -3.37 -6.08
C ALA A 195 -13.19 -4.81 -5.63
N TYR A 196 -12.49 -5.24 -4.57
CA TYR A 196 -12.61 -6.58 -4.02
C TYR A 196 -13.46 -6.54 -2.76
N ARG A 197 -14.60 -7.23 -2.80
CA ARG A 197 -15.50 -7.35 -1.65
C ARG A 197 -14.83 -8.15 -0.54
N LEU A 198 -14.99 -7.75 0.72
CA LEU A 198 -14.40 -8.42 1.89
C LEU A 198 -14.53 -9.95 1.85
N GLY A 199 -15.75 -10.47 1.65
CA GLY A 199 -15.99 -11.92 1.64
C GLY A 199 -15.23 -12.65 0.52
N ASN A 200 -15.00 -12.01 -0.62
CA ASN A 200 -14.23 -12.62 -1.71
C ASN A 200 -12.74 -12.68 -1.37
N VAL A 201 -12.20 -11.61 -0.77
CA VAL A 201 -10.81 -11.54 -0.33
C VAL A 201 -10.54 -12.54 0.78
N VAL A 202 -11.41 -12.64 1.78
CA VAL A 202 -11.27 -13.58 2.90
C VAL A 202 -11.28 -15.04 2.42
N ASN A 203 -12.13 -15.36 1.44
CA ASN A 203 -12.22 -16.72 0.91
C ASN A 203 -11.01 -17.12 0.04
N ASP A 204 -10.35 -16.16 -0.61
CA ASP A 204 -9.21 -16.38 -1.51
C ASP A 204 -8.18 -15.25 -1.35
N LEU A 205 -7.53 -15.18 -0.18
CA LEU A 205 -6.58 -14.12 0.14
C LEU A 205 -5.38 -14.03 -0.83
N PRO A 206 -4.87 -15.13 -1.45
CA PRO A 206 -3.88 -15.02 -2.52
C PRO A 206 -4.35 -14.24 -3.76
N SER A 207 -5.66 -14.10 -3.98
CA SER A 207 -6.22 -13.39 -5.15
C SER A 207 -5.83 -11.90 -5.24
N ILE A 208 -5.47 -11.28 -4.10
CA ILE A 208 -5.09 -9.86 -4.04
C ILE A 208 -3.58 -9.63 -4.23
N GLU A 209 -2.74 -10.68 -4.20
CA GLU A 209 -1.29 -10.52 -4.37
C GLU A 209 -0.93 -9.76 -5.64
N PRO A 210 -1.54 -10.02 -6.82
CA PRO A 210 -1.20 -9.30 -8.03
C PRO A 210 -1.46 -7.78 -7.93
N ALA A 211 -2.58 -7.38 -7.32
CA ALA A 211 -2.94 -5.97 -7.17
C ALA A 211 -1.96 -5.26 -6.22
N VAL A 212 -1.60 -5.89 -5.11
CA VAL A 212 -0.64 -5.34 -4.15
C VAL A 212 0.80 -5.33 -4.70
N ARG A 213 1.15 -6.32 -5.53
CA ARG A 213 2.47 -6.42 -6.18
C ARG A 213 2.74 -5.28 -7.15
N ASP A 214 1.73 -4.76 -7.82
CA ASP A 214 1.90 -3.61 -8.74
C ASP A 214 1.76 -2.25 -8.05
N ALA A 215 1.37 -2.21 -6.78
CA ALA A 215 1.11 -0.97 -6.07
C ALA A 215 2.39 -0.14 -5.83
N ASP A 216 2.26 1.18 -5.99
CA ASP A 216 3.25 2.18 -5.56
C ASP A 216 2.97 2.69 -4.15
N LEU A 217 1.68 2.93 -3.91
CA LEU A 217 1.12 3.45 -2.67
C LEU A 217 0.06 2.47 -2.19
N VAL A 218 0.23 2.00 -0.96
CA VAL A 218 -0.77 1.19 -0.26
C VAL A 218 -1.26 2.00 0.93
N SER A 219 -2.55 2.29 0.98
CA SER A 219 -3.19 2.98 2.09
C SER A 219 -4.12 2.03 2.83
N VAL A 220 -3.98 1.93 4.14
CA VAL A 220 -4.80 1.06 4.98
C VAL A 220 -5.61 1.90 5.94
N ASP A 221 -6.92 1.78 5.84
CA ASP A 221 -7.83 2.21 6.88
C ASP A 221 -7.96 1.13 7.96
N MET A 222 -7.60 1.43 9.21
CA MET A 222 -7.83 0.51 10.32
C MET A 222 -9.32 0.28 10.62
N THR A 223 -10.25 1.08 10.10
CA THR A 223 -11.68 0.77 10.18
C THR A 223 -12.04 -0.49 9.39
N SER A 224 -11.23 -0.89 8.40
CA SER A 224 -11.42 -2.15 7.65
C SER A 224 -11.16 -3.42 8.49
N VAL A 225 -10.55 -3.27 9.66
CA VAL A 225 -10.31 -4.37 10.61
C VAL A 225 -11.50 -4.54 11.55
N GLN A 226 -11.78 -5.78 11.94
CA GLN A 226 -12.86 -6.07 12.89
C GLN A 226 -12.67 -5.29 14.20
N ALA A 227 -13.69 -4.54 14.61
CA ALA A 227 -13.64 -3.71 15.81
C ALA A 227 -13.23 -4.50 17.07
N ARG A 228 -13.64 -5.77 17.17
CA ARG A 228 -13.26 -6.66 18.28
C ARG A 228 -11.76 -6.96 18.35
N ASP A 229 -11.07 -7.03 17.21
CA ASP A 229 -9.65 -7.38 17.14
C ASP A 229 -8.77 -6.19 17.55
N VAL A 230 -9.30 -4.97 17.47
CA VAL A 230 -8.65 -3.71 17.87
C VAL A 230 -9.29 -3.05 19.09
N ASN A 231 -10.26 -3.70 19.73
CA ASN A 231 -11.07 -3.17 20.84
C ASN A 231 -11.61 -1.74 20.59
N SER A 232 -12.02 -1.45 19.36
CA SER A 232 -12.56 -0.14 19.00
C SER A 232 -14.06 -0.06 19.31
N GLU A 233 -14.48 1.02 19.97
CA GLU A 233 -15.90 1.28 20.24
C GLU A 233 -16.66 1.82 19.01
N THR A 234 -15.94 2.43 18.07
CA THR A 234 -16.51 3.11 16.88
C THR A 234 -16.22 2.38 15.57
N GLY A 235 -15.60 1.20 15.61
CA GLY A 235 -15.26 0.42 14.42
C GLY A 235 -16.41 -0.45 13.89
N TYR A 236 -16.19 -1.08 12.73
CA TYR A 236 -17.16 -2.01 12.14
C TYR A 236 -17.08 -3.41 12.75
N VAL A 237 -18.24 -4.06 12.90
CA VAL A 237 -18.33 -5.42 13.45
C VAL A 237 -17.64 -6.43 12.53
N ASN A 238 -17.87 -6.31 11.22
CA ASN A 238 -17.22 -7.13 10.20
C ASN A 238 -16.05 -6.37 9.59
N GLY A 239 -15.00 -7.10 9.26
CA GLY A 239 -13.77 -6.57 8.68
C GLY A 239 -12.75 -7.68 8.49
N PHE A 240 -11.55 -7.33 8.09
CA PHE A 240 -10.40 -8.24 8.13
C PHE A 240 -10.09 -8.62 9.58
N SER A 241 -9.77 -9.89 9.78
CA SER A 241 -9.15 -10.34 11.02
C SER A 241 -7.72 -9.84 11.14
N ASN A 242 -7.18 -9.85 12.35
CA ASN A 242 -5.78 -9.57 12.62
C ASN A 242 -4.78 -10.35 11.73
N ARG A 243 -5.07 -11.61 11.38
CA ARG A 243 -4.21 -12.44 10.50
C ARG A 243 -4.27 -12.02 9.05
N GLU A 244 -5.47 -11.68 8.57
CA GLU A 244 -5.68 -11.28 7.17
C GLU A 244 -5.02 -9.93 6.90
N ILE A 245 -5.20 -8.94 7.79
CA ILE A 245 -4.58 -7.63 7.61
C ILE A 245 -3.05 -7.71 7.67
N CYS A 246 -2.48 -8.51 8.57
CA CYS A 246 -1.04 -8.79 8.59
C CYS A 246 -0.54 -9.45 7.31
N THR A 247 -1.34 -10.32 6.68
CA THR A 247 -0.99 -10.94 5.40
C THR A 247 -1.01 -9.91 4.27
N ILE A 248 -1.97 -8.98 4.27
CA ILE A 248 -2.02 -7.86 3.33
C ILE A 248 -0.78 -6.97 3.48
N SER A 249 -0.40 -6.61 4.72
CA SER A 249 0.82 -5.86 5.02
C SER A 249 2.08 -6.59 4.52
N ARG A 250 2.12 -7.91 4.66
CA ARG A 250 3.20 -8.75 4.14
C ARG A 250 3.30 -8.68 2.62
N TYR A 251 2.18 -8.77 1.90
CA TYR A 251 2.18 -8.61 0.44
C TYR A 251 2.66 -7.23 0.00
N ALA A 252 2.27 -6.16 0.71
CA ALA A 252 2.77 -4.82 0.45
C ALA A 252 4.29 -4.72 0.66
N GLY A 253 4.82 -5.40 1.68
CA GLY A 253 6.26 -5.52 1.90
C GLY A 253 6.97 -6.25 0.76
N ILE A 254 6.40 -7.35 0.26
CA ILE A 254 6.97 -8.19 -0.80
C ILE A 254 7.03 -7.50 -2.16
N SER A 255 6.10 -6.59 -2.44
CA SER A 255 6.08 -5.81 -3.68
C SER A 255 7.38 -5.04 -3.87
N ASN A 256 7.99 -5.12 -5.04
CA ASN A 256 9.18 -4.31 -5.36
C ASN A 256 8.83 -2.83 -5.63
N ASN A 257 7.57 -2.55 -5.92
CA ASN A 257 7.10 -1.25 -6.41
C ASN A 257 6.59 -0.36 -5.27
N VAL A 258 6.17 -0.95 -4.14
CA VAL A 258 5.66 -0.17 -3.01
C VAL A 258 6.76 0.74 -2.45
N GLN A 259 6.55 2.03 -2.65
CA GLN A 259 7.38 3.13 -2.17
C GLN A 259 6.80 3.73 -0.90
N VAL A 260 5.48 3.72 -0.74
CA VAL A 260 4.79 4.29 0.41
C VAL A 260 3.72 3.34 0.94
N TYR A 261 3.75 3.10 2.25
CA TYR A 261 2.76 2.30 2.98
C TYR A 261 2.16 3.13 4.11
N GLY A 262 0.88 3.50 3.99
CA GLY A 262 0.15 4.29 4.98
C GLY A 262 -0.79 3.43 5.83
N ILE A 263 -0.82 3.65 7.14
CA ILE A 263 -1.76 3.05 8.09
C ILE A 263 -2.45 4.18 8.86
N PHE A 264 -3.75 4.33 8.66
CA PHE A 264 -4.54 5.48 9.11
C PHE A 264 -5.70 5.08 10.01
N ASN A 265 -6.36 6.08 10.60
CA ASN A 265 -7.55 5.93 11.45
C ASN A 265 -7.37 4.93 12.60
N ILE A 266 -6.17 4.89 13.18
CA ILE A 266 -5.78 3.88 14.18
C ILE A 266 -6.53 4.15 15.50
N PRO A 267 -7.36 3.20 15.98
CA PRO A 267 -8.00 3.33 17.29
C PRO A 267 -6.96 3.51 18.40
N GLN A 268 -7.21 4.40 19.37
CA GLN A 268 -6.27 4.66 20.47
C GLN A 268 -6.37 3.60 21.58
N THR A 269 -6.21 2.34 21.20
CA THR A 269 -6.23 1.18 22.11
C THR A 269 -4.89 0.44 22.11
N GLU A 270 -4.65 -0.34 23.16
CA GLU A 270 -3.45 -1.18 23.24
C GLU A 270 -3.45 -2.26 22.15
N LEU A 271 -4.59 -2.88 21.87
CA LEU A 271 -4.70 -3.93 20.84
C LEU A 271 -4.49 -3.38 19.44
N ALA A 272 -5.00 -2.18 19.14
CA ALA A 272 -4.70 -1.51 17.87
C ALA A 272 -3.21 -1.20 17.74
N SER A 273 -2.58 -0.70 18.81
CA SER A 273 -1.13 -0.42 18.84
C SER A 273 -0.28 -1.68 18.63
N GLU A 274 -0.70 -2.82 19.20
CA GLU A 274 -0.08 -4.13 19.00
C GLU A 274 -0.25 -4.61 17.55
N LEU A 275 -1.47 -4.56 17.02
CA LEU A 275 -1.75 -5.02 15.66
C LEU A 275 -0.99 -4.20 14.61
N VAL A 276 -0.93 -2.88 14.75
CA VAL A 276 -0.17 -2.02 13.82
C VAL A 276 1.34 -2.31 13.90
N ALA A 277 1.87 -2.62 15.10
CA ALA A 277 3.25 -3.06 15.24
C ALA A 277 3.51 -4.40 14.52
N GLU A 278 2.59 -5.35 14.61
CA GLU A 278 2.67 -6.64 13.91
C GLU A 278 2.52 -6.48 12.38
N MET A 279 1.61 -5.63 11.91
CA MET A 279 1.46 -5.30 10.49
C MET A 279 2.77 -4.77 9.90
N ILE A 280 3.42 -3.82 10.59
CA ILE A 280 4.71 -3.27 10.15
C ILE A 280 5.83 -4.31 10.25
N TRP A 281 5.80 -5.18 11.26
CA TRP A 281 6.73 -6.30 11.35
C TRP A 281 6.62 -7.24 10.14
N TYR A 282 5.40 -7.59 9.73
CA TYR A 282 5.16 -8.41 8.53
C TYR A 282 5.48 -7.68 7.24
N PHE A 283 5.33 -6.35 7.20
CA PHE A 283 5.83 -5.54 6.09
C PHE A 283 7.36 -5.64 5.98
N TYR A 284 8.09 -5.51 7.09
CA TYR A 284 9.55 -5.68 7.11
C TYR A 284 9.97 -7.09 6.68
N GLU A 285 9.27 -8.12 7.17
CA GLU A 285 9.50 -9.48 6.72
C GLU A 285 9.27 -9.61 5.21
N GLY A 286 8.16 -9.09 4.69
CA GLY A 286 7.86 -9.07 3.27
C GLY A 286 8.94 -8.37 2.45
N TYR A 287 9.43 -7.22 2.92
CA TYR A 287 10.51 -6.47 2.28
C TYR A 287 11.79 -7.28 2.17
N ASN A 288 12.14 -8.07 3.19
CA ASN A 288 13.31 -8.95 3.16
C ASN A 288 13.23 -10.01 2.04
N PHE A 289 12.01 -10.38 1.64
CA PHE A 289 11.73 -11.32 0.56
C PHE A 289 11.45 -10.65 -0.79
N ARG A 290 11.77 -9.35 -0.94
CA ARG A 290 11.75 -8.68 -2.24
C ARG A 290 12.75 -9.34 -3.18
N ILE A 291 12.23 -9.88 -4.28
CA ILE A 291 13.01 -10.42 -5.38
C ILE A 291 12.62 -9.59 -6.60
N LYS A 292 13.57 -8.82 -7.13
CA LYS A 292 13.37 -8.05 -8.37
C LYS A 292 13.26 -9.01 -9.53
N GLU A 293 12.06 -9.08 -10.10
CA GLU A 293 11.71 -9.94 -11.22
C GLU A 293 11.09 -9.08 -12.30
N LEU A 294 11.71 -9.08 -13.47
CA LEU A 294 11.18 -8.46 -14.68
C LEU A 294 11.12 -9.56 -15.74
N PRO A 295 9.93 -10.08 -16.07
CA PRO A 295 9.81 -11.06 -17.12
C PRO A 295 10.24 -10.40 -18.43
N ILE A 296 11.41 -10.79 -18.94
CA ILE A 296 11.85 -10.43 -20.28
C ILE A 296 11.51 -11.60 -21.18
N VAL A 297 11.00 -11.32 -22.38
CA VAL A 297 10.43 -12.30 -23.33
C VAL A 297 11.42 -13.43 -23.72
N ASN A 298 12.71 -13.30 -23.41
CA ASN A 298 13.78 -14.27 -23.70
C ASN A 298 14.61 -14.66 -22.47
N ASP A 299 14.04 -14.61 -21.27
CA ASP A 299 14.73 -15.01 -20.04
C ASP A 299 14.43 -16.48 -19.68
N ASP A 300 15.47 -17.31 -19.61
CA ASP A 300 15.41 -18.73 -19.22
C ASP A 300 14.84 -18.94 -17.80
N ASN A 301 14.79 -17.88 -16.99
CA ASN A 301 14.14 -17.89 -15.68
C ASN A 301 12.61 -17.94 -15.77
N TYR A 302 12.01 -17.82 -16.95
CA TYR A 302 10.56 -17.80 -17.13
C TYR A 302 10.07 -18.89 -18.09
N THR A 303 8.97 -19.55 -17.71
CA THR A 303 8.23 -20.45 -18.60
C THR A 303 7.08 -19.68 -19.24
N LYS A 304 7.08 -19.59 -20.58
CA LYS A 304 6.02 -18.94 -21.37
C LYS A 304 4.95 -19.95 -21.78
N TYR A 305 3.68 -19.61 -21.53
CA TYR A 305 2.50 -20.33 -21.97
C TYR A 305 1.67 -19.44 -22.89
N ILE A 306 1.18 -19.98 -24.00
CA ILE A 306 0.34 -19.24 -24.94
C ILE A 306 -1.03 -19.90 -24.96
N VAL A 307 -2.06 -19.15 -24.61
CA VAL A 307 -3.44 -19.62 -24.54
C VAL A 307 -4.27 -18.86 -25.59
N PRO A 308 -4.64 -19.51 -26.71
CA PRO A 308 -5.59 -18.95 -27.66
C PRO A 308 -7.03 -19.15 -27.14
N ILE A 309 -7.80 -18.08 -27.08
CA ILE A 309 -9.22 -18.05 -26.70
C ILE A 309 -9.98 -17.27 -27.77
N ASP A 310 -10.79 -17.96 -28.57
CA ASP A 310 -11.50 -17.38 -29.72
C ASP A 310 -10.58 -16.54 -30.63
N ASP A 311 -10.82 -15.24 -30.74
CA ASP A 311 -10.04 -14.29 -31.56
C ASP A 311 -8.89 -13.62 -30.79
N VAL A 312 -8.67 -13.99 -29.53
CA VAL A 312 -7.66 -13.40 -28.64
C VAL A 312 -6.58 -14.41 -28.30
N GLN A 313 -5.33 -13.96 -28.27
CA GLN A 313 -4.21 -14.74 -27.75
C GLN A 313 -3.73 -14.09 -26.45
N ILE A 314 -3.56 -14.88 -25.39
CA ILE A 314 -3.01 -14.43 -24.11
C ILE A 314 -1.69 -15.15 -23.86
N GLU A 315 -0.64 -14.40 -23.53
CA GLU A 315 0.66 -14.95 -23.16
C GLU A 315 0.81 -14.89 -21.64
N PHE A 316 1.07 -16.03 -21.00
CA PHE A 316 1.36 -16.12 -19.58
C PHE A 316 2.84 -16.43 -19.37
N PHE A 317 3.43 -15.84 -18.33
CA PHE A 317 4.82 -16.03 -17.94
C PHE A 317 4.84 -16.48 -16.49
N LYS A 318 5.47 -17.63 -16.22
CA LYS A 318 5.68 -18.14 -14.86
C LYS A 318 7.16 -18.01 -14.50
N SER A 319 7.46 -17.36 -13.38
CA SER A 319 8.82 -17.37 -12.82
C SER A 319 9.18 -18.76 -12.32
N ASN A 320 10.32 -19.29 -12.76
CA ASN A 320 10.86 -20.57 -12.30
C ASN A 320 11.46 -20.48 -10.89
N SER A 321 11.82 -19.27 -10.43
CA SER A 321 12.37 -19.03 -9.09
C SER A 321 11.30 -18.83 -8.02
N THR A 322 10.29 -18.01 -8.29
CA THR A 322 9.28 -17.61 -7.29
C THR A 322 7.93 -18.26 -7.51
N GLY A 323 7.68 -18.81 -8.70
CA GLY A 323 6.37 -19.32 -9.09
C GLY A 323 5.32 -18.24 -9.36
N ARG A 324 5.70 -16.95 -9.32
CA ARG A 324 4.80 -15.83 -9.68
C ARG A 324 4.41 -15.87 -11.14
N TRP A 325 3.25 -15.30 -11.43
CA TRP A 325 2.69 -15.26 -12.77
C TRP A 325 2.50 -13.83 -13.28
N TRP A 326 2.66 -13.68 -14.58
CA TRP A 326 2.32 -12.48 -15.33
C TRP A 326 1.56 -12.88 -16.60
N MET A 327 0.78 -11.96 -17.14
CA MET A 327 0.10 -12.13 -18.41
C MET A 327 0.28 -10.91 -19.31
N LYS A 328 0.28 -11.11 -20.62
CA LYS A 328 0.35 -10.07 -21.65
C LYS A 328 -0.68 -10.36 -22.75
N PRO A 329 -1.35 -9.35 -23.32
CA PRO A 329 -2.05 -9.49 -24.59
C PRO A 329 -1.08 -9.95 -25.70
N GLY A 330 -1.46 -10.99 -26.44
CA GLY A 330 -0.59 -11.64 -27.44
C GLY A 330 -0.31 -10.85 -28.71
N SER A 331 -0.91 -9.66 -28.89
CA SER A 331 -0.57 -8.79 -30.01
C SER A 331 0.08 -7.50 -29.52
N ASP A 332 1.22 -7.14 -30.11
CA ASP A 332 1.96 -5.90 -29.81
C ASP A 332 1.18 -4.62 -30.17
N LYS A 333 0.00 -4.74 -30.79
CA LYS A 333 -0.91 -3.62 -31.03
C LYS A 333 -1.64 -3.12 -29.78
N PHE A 334 -1.65 -3.92 -28.70
CA PHE A 334 -2.34 -3.61 -27.44
C PHE A 334 -1.38 -3.40 -26.26
N SER A 335 -0.07 -3.27 -26.51
CA SER A 335 0.89 -2.90 -25.47
C SER A 335 0.83 -1.40 -25.21
N GLY A 336 -0.16 -0.97 -24.43
CA GLY A 336 -0.15 0.37 -23.83
C GLY A 336 1.00 0.53 -22.82
N HIS A 337 1.32 1.77 -22.47
CA HIS A 337 2.27 2.05 -21.39
C HIS A 337 1.68 1.54 -20.07
N GLN A 338 2.37 0.63 -19.38
CA GLN A 338 2.10 0.30 -17.98
C GLN A 338 3.15 0.94 -17.10
N ASN A 339 2.80 1.24 -15.86
CA ASN A 339 3.64 2.04 -14.96
C ASN A 339 5.01 1.39 -14.70
N HIS A 340 5.02 0.11 -14.29
CA HIS A 340 6.24 -0.58 -13.83
C HIS A 340 6.82 -1.59 -14.82
N LEU A 341 6.02 -2.06 -15.78
CA LEU A 341 6.37 -3.19 -16.64
C LEU A 341 6.48 -2.75 -18.11
N PRO A 342 7.70 -2.81 -18.71
CA PRO A 342 8.00 -2.18 -20.00
C PRO A 342 7.39 -2.88 -21.24
N LEU A 343 6.49 -3.85 -21.06
CA LEU A 343 5.98 -4.70 -22.15
C LEU A 343 4.47 -5.01 -22.07
N GLY A 344 3.70 -4.29 -21.26
CA GLY A 344 2.27 -4.58 -21.06
C GLY A 344 2.01 -5.86 -20.25
N LEU A 345 2.98 -6.27 -19.43
CA LEU A 345 2.88 -7.44 -18.56
C LEU A 345 2.11 -7.08 -17.29
N MET A 346 0.98 -7.73 -17.06
CA MET A 346 0.21 -7.56 -15.83
C MET A 346 0.54 -8.69 -14.86
N PRO A 347 0.74 -8.41 -13.56
CA PRO A 347 0.79 -9.47 -12.57
C PRO A 347 -0.54 -10.22 -12.55
N CYS A 348 -0.47 -11.55 -12.45
CA CYS A 348 -1.64 -12.41 -12.35
C CYS A 348 -1.33 -13.62 -11.46
N ASN A 349 -2.34 -14.46 -11.24
CA ASN A 349 -2.21 -15.70 -10.49
C ASN A 349 -2.32 -16.93 -11.38
N GLN A 350 -1.83 -18.07 -10.89
CA GLN A 350 -1.94 -19.36 -11.58
C GLN A 350 -3.40 -19.72 -11.90
N LYS A 351 -4.34 -19.33 -11.03
CA LYS A 351 -5.77 -19.57 -11.20
C LYS A 351 -6.29 -18.95 -12.51
N GLU A 352 -5.89 -17.72 -12.82
CA GLU A 352 -6.29 -17.03 -14.05
C GLU A 352 -5.75 -17.74 -15.30
N TYR A 353 -4.55 -18.32 -15.23
CA TYR A 353 -4.03 -19.17 -16.31
C TYR A 353 -4.91 -20.43 -16.49
N ILE A 354 -5.29 -21.10 -15.40
CA ILE A 354 -6.13 -22.30 -15.47
C ILE A 354 -7.50 -21.96 -16.07
N GLU A 355 -8.12 -20.86 -15.63
CA GLU A 355 -9.41 -20.37 -16.16
C GLU A 355 -9.28 -20.01 -17.65
N ALA A 356 -8.19 -19.38 -18.06
CA ALA A 356 -7.89 -19.11 -19.47
C ALA A 356 -7.82 -20.38 -20.32
N THR A 357 -7.21 -21.46 -19.81
CA THR A 357 -7.20 -22.75 -20.54
C THR A 357 -8.58 -23.40 -20.68
N GLN A 358 -9.57 -22.93 -19.91
CA GLN A 358 -10.97 -23.35 -20.00
C GLN A 358 -11.81 -22.42 -20.89
N GLY A 359 -11.18 -21.44 -21.56
CA GLY A 359 -11.84 -20.48 -22.45
C GLY A 359 -12.36 -19.23 -21.75
N ILE A 360 -12.00 -18.98 -20.48
CA ILE A 360 -12.43 -17.79 -19.74
C ILE A 360 -11.34 -16.72 -19.83
N ILE A 361 -11.63 -15.59 -20.47
CA ILE A 361 -10.70 -14.45 -20.52
C ILE A 361 -10.67 -13.75 -19.15
N PRO A 362 -9.48 -13.59 -18.51
CA PRO A 362 -9.37 -12.92 -17.21
C PRO A 362 -9.86 -11.47 -17.24
N GLU A 363 -10.55 -11.03 -16.18
CA GLU A 363 -11.13 -9.67 -16.09
C GLU A 363 -10.06 -8.58 -16.18
N ARG A 364 -8.90 -8.77 -15.53
CA ARG A 364 -7.76 -7.84 -15.61
C ARG A 364 -7.30 -7.60 -17.04
N TRP A 365 -7.39 -8.62 -17.91
CA TRP A 365 -7.06 -8.48 -19.32
C TRP A 365 -8.04 -7.53 -20.01
N TRP A 366 -9.35 -7.70 -19.78
CA TRP A 366 -10.37 -6.80 -20.32
C TRP A 366 -10.22 -5.36 -19.85
N LYS A 367 -9.90 -5.14 -18.57
CA LYS A 367 -9.68 -3.80 -18.01
C LYS A 367 -8.46 -3.14 -18.63
N SER A 368 -7.34 -3.84 -18.73
CA SER A 368 -6.15 -3.30 -19.39
C SER A 368 -6.40 -2.98 -20.86
N TYR A 369 -7.14 -3.83 -21.57
CA TYR A 369 -7.55 -3.56 -22.94
C TYR A 369 -8.40 -2.29 -23.05
N ARG A 370 -9.43 -2.12 -22.20
CA ARG A 370 -10.27 -0.91 -22.16
C ARG A 370 -9.46 0.34 -21.87
N LYS A 371 -8.54 0.29 -20.89
CA LYS A 371 -7.65 1.41 -20.56
C LYS A 371 -6.75 1.81 -21.74
N SER A 372 -6.27 0.84 -22.53
CA SER A 372 -5.43 1.13 -23.70
C SER A 372 -6.15 1.81 -24.87
N MET A 373 -7.48 1.79 -24.88
CA MET A 373 -8.32 2.41 -25.91
C MET A 373 -8.80 3.82 -25.55
N GLN A 374 -8.59 4.25 -24.29
CA GLN A 374 -8.88 5.60 -23.80
C GLN A 374 -7.63 6.47 -23.98
#